data_AF-A0A661FCB4-F1
#
_entry.id   AF-A0A661FCB4-F1
#
_cell.length_a   1.000
_cell.length_b   1.000
_cell.length_c   1.000
_cell.angle_alpha   90.00
_cell.angle_beta   90.00
_cell.angle_gamma   90.00
#
_symmetry.space_group_name_H-M   'P 1'
#
loop_
_entity.id
_entity.type
_entity.pdbx_description
1 polymer ?
#
loop_
_entity_poly.entity_id
_entity_poly.type
_entity_poly.pdbx_seq_one_letter_code
_entity_poly.pdbx_strand_id
1 'polypeptide(L)' 'DSGLDIDALKVVSAGVNSLRADDRAFLMITHYQRLLDYIKPDIVHVLADGRIVKSGGPELALELEAKGYHWVEEQAA' A
#
# COMPACT_ATOMS: atom_id res chain seq x y z
N ASP A 1 -5.20 12.63 -0.32
CA ASP A 1 -5.85 13.64 0.52
C ASP A 1 -7.36 13.60 0.39
N SER A 2 -7.93 12.43 0.59
CA SER A 2 -9.37 12.22 0.59
C SER A 2 -9.54 10.88 1.27
N GLY A 3 -10.33 10.79 2.34
CA GLY A 3 -10.91 9.50 2.69
C GLY A 3 -11.62 9.04 1.43
N LEU A 4 -10.99 8.14 0.66
CA LEU A 4 -11.45 7.80 -0.67
C LEU A 4 -12.83 7.17 -0.50
N ASP A 5 -13.81 7.77 -1.18
CA ASP A 5 -15.12 7.19 -1.34
C ASP A 5 -14.95 5.71 -1.75
N ILE A 6 -15.66 4.83 -1.05
CA ILE A 6 -15.56 3.37 -1.25
C ILE A 6 -15.80 3.03 -2.72
N ASP A 7 -16.66 3.78 -3.40
CA ASP A 7 -16.96 3.55 -4.80
C ASP A 7 -15.84 4.01 -5.73
N ALA A 8 -15.16 5.12 -5.40
CA ALA A 8 -13.97 5.54 -6.13
C ALA A 8 -12.83 4.52 -5.98
N LEU A 9 -12.63 3.95 -4.79
CA LEU A 9 -11.65 2.87 -4.57
C LEU A 9 -11.95 1.66 -5.44
N LYS A 10 -13.21 1.23 -5.52
CA LYS A 10 -13.61 0.10 -6.36
C LYS A 10 -13.35 0.35 -7.84
N VAL A 11 -13.68 1.54 -8.35
CA VAL A 11 -13.45 1.88 -9.76
C VAL A 11 -11.95 1.89 -10.09
N VAL A 12 -11.13 2.53 -9.26
CA VAL A 12 -9.67 2.53 -9.44
C VAL A 12 -9.11 1.12 -9.37
N SER A 13 -9.56 0.32 -8.42
CA SER A 13 -9.09 -1.06 -8.23
C SER A 13 -9.48 -1.96 -9.39
N ALA A 14 -10.70 -1.83 -9.93
CA ALA A 14 -11.11 -2.53 -11.13
C ALA A 14 -10.22 -2.15 -12.33
N GLY A 15 -9.92 -0.86 -12.48
CA GLY A 15 -9.00 -0.36 -13.51
C GLY A 15 -7.61 -1.01 -13.38
N VAL A 16 -6.98 -0.90 -12.21
CA VAL A 16 -5.65 -1.46 -11.96
C VAL A 16 -5.62 -2.97 -12.21
N ASN A 17 -6.58 -3.71 -11.66
CA ASN A 17 -6.64 -5.17 -11.81
C ASN A 17 -6.86 -5.60 -13.26
N SER A 18 -7.70 -4.89 -14.03
CA SER A 18 -7.92 -5.18 -15.46
C SER A 18 -6.69 -4.91 -16.34
N LEU A 19 -5.80 -4.05 -15.86
CA LEU A 19 -4.61 -3.60 -16.56
C LEU A 19 -3.33 -4.31 -16.08
N ARG A 20 -3.42 -5.24 -15.11
CA ARG A 20 -2.28 -6.07 -14.69
C ARG A 20 -1.82 -6.96 -15.84
N ALA A 21 -0.52 -6.92 -16.11
CA ALA A 21 0.15 -7.70 -17.12
C ALA A 21 1.64 -7.81 -16.77
N ASP A 22 2.33 -8.83 -17.29
CA ASP A 22 3.75 -9.08 -17.00
C ASP A 22 4.68 -7.96 -17.53
N ASP A 23 4.20 -7.15 -18.48
CA ASP A 23 4.92 -6.03 -19.09
C ASP A 23 4.58 -4.67 -18.45
N ARG A 24 3.82 -4.66 -17.35
CA ARG A 24 3.32 -3.43 -16.72
C ARG A 24 3.47 -3.44 -15.21
N ALA A 25 4.09 -2.38 -14.69
CA ALA A 25 4.22 -2.15 -13.26
C ALA A 25 3.29 -1.02 -12.77
N PHE A 26 2.83 -1.13 -11.53
CA PHE A 26 2.06 -0.12 -10.84
C PHE A 26 2.76 0.28 -9.54
N LEU A 27 2.88 1.58 -9.29
CA LEU A 27 3.28 2.12 -7.99
C LEU A 27 2.06 2.80 -7.38
N MET A 28 1.59 2.25 -6.25
CA MET A 28 0.45 2.80 -5.52
C MET A 28 0.96 3.45 -4.24
N ILE A 29 0.58 4.71 -4.02
CA ILE A 29 0.92 5.46 -2.80
C ILE A 29 -0.36 5.63 -2.00
N THR A 30 -0.39 5.05 -0.80
CA THR A 30 -1.54 5.13 0.09
C THR A 30 -1.07 5.20 1.54
N HIS A 31 -1.80 5.94 2.37
CA HIS A 31 -1.70 5.88 3.83
C HIS A 31 -2.79 5.01 4.46
N TYR A 32 -3.80 4.59 3.67
CA TYR A 32 -4.88 3.70 4.09
C TYR A 32 -4.73 2.30 3.50
N GLN A 33 -4.84 1.31 4.36
CA GLN A 33 -4.81 -0.11 4.02
C GLN A 33 -6.04 -0.56 3.21
N ARG A 34 -7.18 0.12 3.32
CA ARG A 34 -8.42 -0.21 2.58
C ARG A 34 -8.25 -0.40 1.07
N LEU A 35 -7.27 0.24 0.45
CA LEU A 35 -6.97 0.04 -0.97
C LEU A 35 -6.46 -1.40 -1.24
N LEU A 36 -5.69 -1.95 -0.30
CA LEU A 36 -5.06 -3.26 -0.41
C LEU A 36 -6.06 -4.41 -0.25
N ASP A 37 -7.24 -4.16 0.33
CA ASP A 37 -8.38 -5.09 0.31
C ASP A 37 -8.87 -5.35 -1.12
N TYR A 38 -8.72 -4.36 -2.02
CA TYR A 38 -9.17 -4.43 -3.41
C TYR A 38 -8.04 -4.73 -4.41
N ILE A 39 -6.81 -4.37 -4.06
CA ILE A 39 -5.63 -4.59 -4.90
C ILE A 39 -4.56 -5.26 -4.05
N LYS A 40 -4.33 -6.56 -4.28
CA LYS A 40 -3.24 -7.28 -3.63
C LYS A 40 -1.90 -6.85 -4.23
N PRO A 41 -1.03 -6.14 -3.48
CA PRO A 41 0.28 -5.75 -3.96
C PRO A 41 1.20 -6.97 -4.05
N ASP A 42 2.25 -6.87 -4.85
CA ASP A 42 3.31 -7.89 -4.89
C ASP A 42 4.40 -7.57 -3.86
N ILE A 43 4.69 -6.27 -3.68
CA ILE A 43 5.67 -5.74 -2.73
C ILE A 43 5.07 -4.52 -2.05
N VAL A 44 5.33 -4.38 -0.74
CA VAL A 44 4.97 -3.23 0.08
C VAL A 44 6.25 -2.56 0.55
N HIS A 45 6.31 -1.23 0.42
CA HIS A 45 7.41 -0.40 0.92
C HIS A 45 6.87 0.62 1.93
N VAL A 46 7.55 0.75 3.07
CA VAL A 46 7.27 1.78 4.08
C VAL A 46 8.26 2.91 3.90
N LEU A 47 7.74 4.11 3.65
CA LEU A 47 8.52 5.33 3.50
C LEU A 47 8.43 6.16 4.78
N ALA A 48 9.57 6.44 5.41
CA ALA A 48 9.69 7.34 6.56
C ALA A 48 10.94 8.21 6.39
N ASP A 49 10.87 9.49 6.78
CA ASP A 49 11.97 10.46 6.67
C ASP A 49 12.65 10.50 5.28
N GLY A 50 11.84 10.35 4.23
CA GLY A 50 12.30 10.37 2.83
C GLY A 50 13.06 9.11 2.39
N ARG A 51 13.03 8.03 3.17
CA ARG A 51 13.73 6.77 2.88
C ARG A 51 12.79 5.57 3.00
N ILE A 52 13.05 4.52 2.22
CA ILE A 52 12.38 3.24 2.39
C ILE A 52 13.02 2.56 3.59
N VAL A 53 12.28 2.46 4.69
CA VAL A 53 12.79 1.91 5.97
C VAL A 53 12.47 0.43 6.10
N LYS A 54 11.44 -0.06 5.39
CA LYS A 54 11.07 -1.48 5.39
C LYS A 54 10.42 -1.86 4.07
N SER A 55 10.68 -3.09 3.64
CA SER A 55 10.03 -3.71 2.48
C SER A 55 9.57 -5.12 2.85
N GLY A 56 8.49 -5.59 2.25
CA GLY A 56 7.94 -6.93 2.50
C GLY A 56 6.82 -7.28 1.53
N GLY A 57 6.19 -8.44 1.71
CA GLY A 57 5.00 -8.80 0.97
C GLY A 57 3.73 -8.13 1.54
N PRO A 58 2.54 -8.55 1.07
CA PRO A 58 1.25 -8.04 1.55
C PRO A 58 1.06 -8.12 3.07
N GLU A 59 1.67 -9.11 3.72
CA GLU A 59 1.63 -9.30 5.17
C GLU A 59 2.19 -8.11 5.95
N LEU A 60 3.17 -7.39 5.37
CA LEU A 60 3.72 -6.19 5.99
C LEU A 60 2.66 -5.12 6.16
N ALA A 61 1.77 -4.97 5.18
CA ALA A 61 0.70 -4.01 5.29
C ALA A 61 -0.29 -4.40 6.41
N LEU A 62 -0.60 -5.69 6.56
CA LEU A 62 -1.52 -6.17 7.61
C LEU A 62 -0.93 -5.93 9.00
N GLU A 63 0.38 -6.13 9.14
CA GLU A 63 1.11 -5.85 10.37
C GLU A 63 1.08 -4.35 10.73
N LEU A 64 1.24 -3.47 9.74
CA LEU A 64 1.13 -2.01 9.92
C LEU A 64 -0.26 -1.58 10.40
N GLU A 65 -1.31 -2.21 9.89
CA GLU A 65 -2.68 -1.92 10.34
C GLU A 65 -2.90 -2.34 11.80
N ALA A 66 -2.41 -3.53 12.16
CA ALA A 66 -2.61 -4.08 13.50
C ALA A 66 -1.79 -3.35 14.57
N LYS A 67 -0.56 -2.94 14.25
CA LYS A 67 0.41 -2.37 15.20
C LYS A 67 0.58 -0.85 15.09
N GLY A 68 0.01 -0.22 14.06
CA GLY A 68 0.32 1.16 13.69
C GLY A 68 1.71 1.31 13.08
N TYR A 69 2.16 2.55 12.87
CA TYR A 69 3.42 2.85 12.17
C TYR A 69 4.64 3.00 13.09
N HIS A 70 4.44 3.22 14.40
CA HIS A 70 5.52 3.57 15.34
C HIS A 70 6.71 2.61 15.36
N TRP A 71 6.47 1.30 15.28
CA TRP A 71 7.53 0.29 15.34
C TRP A 71 8.42 0.27 14.08
N VAL A 72 8.01 0.93 12.99
CA VAL A 72 8.81 1.04 11.75
C VAL A 72 9.57 2.36 11.70
N GLU A 73 9.06 3.40 12.36
CA GLU A 73 9.75 4.69 12.51
C GLU A 73 11.05 4.55 13.33
N GLU A 74 11.06 3.66 14.33
CA GLU A 74 12.27 3.35 15.12
C GLU A 74 13.42 2.75 14.28
N GLN A 75 13.14 2.21 13.09
CA GLN A 75 14.15 1.67 12.17
C GLN A 75 14.77 2.75 11.27
N ALA A 76 14.20 3.96 11.26
CA ALA A 76 14.68 5.10 10.48
C ALA A 76 15.75 5.93 11.20
N ALA A 77 15.81 5.82 12.54
CA ALA A 77 16.71 6.54 13.43
C ALA A 77 18.06 5.82 13.61
#